data_AF-A0A5C6EET7-F1
#
_entry.id   AF-A0A5C6EET7-F1
#
_cell.length_a   1.000
_cell.length_b   1.000
_cell.length_c   1.000
_cell.angle_alpha   90.00
_cell.angle_beta   90.00
_cell.angle_gamma   90.00
#
_symmetry.space_group_name_H-M   'P 1'
#
loop_
_entity.id
_entity.type
_entity.pdbx_description
1 polymer ?
#
loop_
_entity_poly.entity_id
_entity_poly.type
_entity_poly.pdbx_seq_one_letter_code
_entity_poly.pdbx_strand_id
1 'polypeptide(L)'
;MKKLIDCFLYNDEVEILEIRIRLLSDVVDRFVVVVAEETFTGRKKAIAFPEDNPVVVSVRDRIDLVTIPKLVGKTAYQKENYSRNQIAKGLTRLSQTDLILVSDLDEIPRPSILEKLKSGPDFQGVKTLELDYFNFKLNYKMFHGTEVLWPGPTVCLLRNLSTPQAMRNVRWTAAQVPATRITDAGWHFSFITAHADLTEKLADYIHREKEVLSRTEKVAELIRKREGFFDHLQPGNVWGFVALSDFRCEALEGLILEYPDLWDAGVVDDASMIEVKIKRAMLRVCENERSKILRRCQLGELRSELARRVWGRLSLLRRAVGR
;
A
#
# COMPACT_ATOMS: atom_id res chain seq x y z
N MET A 1 26.05 -5.90 18.79
CA MET A 1 24.61 -5.56 18.69
C MET A 1 24.09 -6.01 17.33
N LYS A 2 22.81 -6.39 17.25
CA LYS A 2 22.16 -6.75 15.98
C LYS A 2 22.03 -5.52 15.10
N LYS A 3 22.36 -5.62 13.82
CA LYS A 3 22.09 -4.55 12.84
C LYS A 3 20.65 -4.62 12.37
N LEU A 4 20.10 -3.49 11.98
CA LEU A 4 18.81 -3.34 11.32
C LEU A 4 19.03 -2.81 9.90
N ILE A 5 18.52 -3.54 8.92
CA ILE A 5 18.70 -3.27 7.49
C ILE A 5 17.34 -2.96 6.88
N ASP A 6 17.16 -1.74 6.40
CA ASP A 6 15.94 -1.28 5.75
C ASP A 6 16.01 -1.48 4.24
N CYS A 7 15.12 -2.32 3.70
CA CYS A 7 15.17 -2.76 2.31
C CYS A 7 13.90 -2.35 1.56
N PHE A 8 14.04 -1.58 0.48
CA PHE A 8 12.91 -1.12 -0.31
C PHE A 8 13.26 -0.93 -1.80
N LEU A 9 12.21 -0.86 -2.62
CA LEU A 9 12.30 -0.48 -4.02
C LEU A 9 12.18 1.04 -4.14
N TYR A 10 13.01 1.68 -4.97
CA TYR A 10 12.86 3.10 -5.28
C TYR A 10 12.31 3.31 -6.69
N ASN A 11 11.31 4.19 -6.80
CA ASN A 11 10.59 4.48 -8.04
C ASN A 11 10.22 5.96 -8.15
N ASP A 12 11.22 6.83 -8.09
CA ASP A 12 11.07 8.26 -8.41
C ASP A 12 10.15 9.03 -7.46
N GLU A 13 10.35 8.82 -6.15
CA GLU A 13 9.61 9.46 -5.06
C GLU A 13 10.62 10.09 -4.10
N VAL A 14 11.29 11.15 -4.56
CA VAL A 14 12.43 11.76 -3.85
C VAL A 14 12.01 12.28 -2.47
N GLU A 15 10.85 12.91 -2.35
CA GLU A 15 10.37 13.49 -1.09
C GLU A 15 10.10 12.40 -0.04
N ILE A 16 9.52 11.26 -0.46
CA ILE A 16 9.30 10.12 0.44
C ILE A 16 10.62 9.44 0.80
N LEU A 17 11.57 9.36 -0.14
CA LEU A 17 12.94 8.89 0.14
C LEU A 17 13.63 9.76 1.18
N GLU A 18 13.55 11.08 1.06
CA GLU A 18 14.13 12.02 2.01
C GLU A 18 13.50 11.87 3.39
N ILE A 19 12.17 11.86 3.49
CA ILE A 19 11.45 11.67 4.75
C ILE A 19 11.86 10.35 5.41
N ARG A 20 11.87 9.24 4.65
CA ARG A 20 12.24 7.93 5.17
C ARG A 20 13.68 7.91 5.69
N ILE A 21 14.65 8.40 4.90
CA ILE A 21 16.06 8.40 5.31
C ILE A 21 16.25 9.28 6.55
N ARG A 22 15.73 10.51 6.55
CA ARG A 22 15.90 11.44 7.68
C ARG A 22 15.27 10.89 8.95
N LEU A 23 14.09 10.28 8.86
CA LEU A 23 13.40 9.74 10.01
C LEU A 23 14.06 8.48 10.60
N LEU A 24 14.60 7.60 9.74
CA LEU A 24 15.06 6.28 10.15
C LEU A 24 16.58 6.17 10.37
N SER A 25 17.34 7.21 10.00
CA SER A 25 18.81 7.18 10.01
C SER A 25 19.45 6.91 11.38
N ASP A 26 18.78 7.27 12.47
CA ASP A 26 19.33 7.07 13.83
C ASP A 26 19.16 5.63 14.33
N VAL A 27 18.21 4.88 13.76
CA VAL A 27 17.91 3.49 14.17
C VAL A 27 18.37 2.44 13.16
N VAL A 28 18.35 2.78 11.87
CA VAL A 28 18.77 1.90 10.77
C VAL A 28 20.28 1.96 10.57
N ASP A 29 20.92 0.80 10.50
CA ASP A 29 22.38 0.73 10.29
C ASP A 29 22.75 0.79 8.81
N ARG A 30 21.89 0.25 7.93
CA ARG A 30 22.08 0.24 6.47
C ARG A 30 20.76 0.23 5.72
N PHE A 31 20.78 0.80 4.52
CA PHE A 31 19.69 0.79 3.57
C PHE A 31 20.07 -0.07 2.36
N VAL A 32 19.21 -1.01 1.98
CA VAL A 32 19.31 -1.71 0.69
C VAL A 32 18.27 -1.12 -0.24
N VAL A 33 18.74 -0.39 -1.24
CA VAL A 33 17.86 0.29 -2.20
C VAL A 33 17.96 -0.41 -3.54
N VAL A 34 16.83 -0.89 -4.04
CA VAL A 34 16.78 -1.51 -5.36
C VAL A 34 16.15 -0.53 -6.36
N VAL A 35 16.84 -0.31 -7.48
CA VAL A 35 16.40 0.60 -8.55
C VAL A 35 16.40 -0.14 -9.87
N ALA A 36 15.30 -0.04 -10.62
CA ALA A 36 15.22 -0.56 -11.97
C ALA A 36 15.30 0.58 -12.99
N GLU A 37 16.01 0.34 -14.09
CA GLU A 37 16.08 1.25 -15.25
C GLU A 37 14.83 1.17 -16.15
N GLU A 38 13.89 0.28 -15.82
CA GLU A 38 12.63 0.11 -16.52
C GLU A 38 11.44 0.21 -15.54
N THR A 39 10.29 0.69 -16.02
CA THR A 39 9.01 0.58 -15.33
C THR A 39 8.49 -0.86 -15.41
N PHE A 40 7.56 -1.23 -14.52
CA PHE A 40 6.91 -2.54 -14.60
C PHE A 40 6.06 -2.71 -15.89
N THR A 41 5.70 -1.62 -16.57
CA THR A 41 5.08 -1.62 -17.90
C THR A 41 6.10 -1.81 -19.04
N GLY A 42 7.41 -1.75 -18.76
CA GLY A 42 8.49 -2.00 -19.72
C GLY A 42 9.03 -0.74 -20.42
N ARG A 43 8.66 0.45 -19.94
CA ARG A 43 9.23 1.72 -20.43
C ARG A 43 10.57 1.95 -19.77
N LYS A 44 11.57 2.46 -20.50
CA LYS A 44 12.82 2.91 -19.88
C LYS A 44 12.56 4.14 -19.03
N LYS A 45 13.15 4.19 -17.85
CA LYS A 45 13.13 5.36 -16.98
C LYS A 45 14.24 6.32 -17.36
N ALA A 46 13.93 7.61 -17.41
CA ALA A 46 14.91 8.66 -17.62
C ALA A 46 15.64 9.05 -16.32
N ILE A 47 15.02 8.80 -15.16
CA ILE A 47 15.50 9.29 -13.86
C ILE A 47 16.21 8.15 -13.10
N ALA A 48 17.45 8.43 -12.73
CA ALA A 48 18.29 7.53 -11.92
C ALA A 48 18.02 7.70 -10.42
N PHE A 49 18.64 6.85 -9.60
CA PHE A 49 18.69 7.06 -8.16
C PHE A 49 19.33 8.43 -7.86
N PRO A 50 18.78 9.27 -6.96
CA PRO A 50 19.24 10.64 -6.75
C PRO A 50 20.51 10.66 -5.87
N GLU A 51 21.63 10.15 -6.38
CA GLU A 51 22.89 10.01 -5.62
C GLU A 51 23.45 11.35 -5.11
N ASP A 52 23.19 12.44 -5.83
CA ASP A 52 23.66 13.79 -5.49
C ASP A 52 22.70 14.53 -4.53
N ASN A 53 21.58 13.92 -4.17
CA ASN A 53 20.66 14.50 -3.19
C ASN A 53 21.34 14.63 -1.82
N PRO A 54 21.29 15.80 -1.14
CA PRO A 54 22.01 16.00 0.13
C PRO A 54 21.67 14.99 1.23
N VAL A 55 20.41 14.54 1.32
CA VAL A 55 19.97 13.53 2.29
C VAL A 55 20.59 12.17 1.96
N VAL A 56 20.57 11.78 0.68
CA VAL A 56 21.21 10.54 0.21
C VAL A 56 22.72 10.57 0.43
N VAL A 57 23.37 11.70 0.15
CA VAL A 57 24.80 11.91 0.38
C VAL A 57 25.15 11.73 1.85
N SER A 58 24.32 12.24 2.77
CA SER A 58 24.56 12.16 4.22
C SER A 58 24.61 10.72 4.76
N VAL A 59 24.09 9.74 4.01
CA VAL A 59 24.03 8.33 4.40
C VAL A 59 24.64 7.39 3.37
N ARG A 60 25.39 7.93 2.40
CA ARG A 60 25.87 7.20 1.21
C ARG A 60 26.67 5.95 1.54
N ASP A 61 27.49 5.99 2.59
CA ASP A 61 28.30 4.86 3.06
C ASP A 61 27.49 3.73 3.72
N ARG A 62 26.20 4.01 4.02
CA ARG A 62 25.22 3.07 4.57
C ARG A 62 24.21 2.59 3.53
N ILE A 63 24.31 3.03 2.26
CA ILE A 63 23.43 2.58 1.18
C ILE A 63 24.12 1.50 0.36
N ASP A 64 23.52 0.31 0.33
CA ASP A 64 23.83 -0.76 -0.61
C ASP A 64 22.85 -0.67 -1.80
N LEU A 65 23.27 0.05 -2.86
CA LEU A 65 22.46 0.28 -4.07
C LEU A 65 22.53 -0.93 -5.02
N VAL A 66 21.36 -1.45 -5.40
CA VAL A 66 21.22 -2.56 -6.36
C VAL A 66 20.48 -2.08 -7.61
N THR A 67 21.22 -1.91 -8.70
CA THR A 67 20.65 -1.50 -9.99
C THR A 67 20.24 -2.70 -10.84
N ILE A 68 19.07 -2.60 -11.47
CA ILE A 68 18.51 -3.62 -12.36
C ILE A 68 18.36 -3.01 -13.76
N PRO A 69 19.24 -3.36 -14.71
CA PRO A 69 19.17 -2.82 -16.07
C PRO A 69 17.93 -3.29 -16.85
N LYS A 70 17.43 -4.49 -16.53
CA LYS A 70 16.28 -5.09 -17.22
C LYS A 70 15.43 -5.92 -16.27
N LEU A 71 14.12 -5.70 -16.33
CA LEU A 71 13.17 -6.42 -15.50
C LEU A 71 12.78 -7.77 -16.10
N VAL A 72 12.69 -8.78 -15.25
CA VAL A 72 12.27 -10.12 -15.64
C VAL A 72 10.83 -10.38 -15.18
N GLY A 73 9.96 -10.72 -16.13
CA GLY A 73 8.56 -11.03 -15.85
C GLY A 73 7.65 -10.67 -17.02
N LYS A 74 6.55 -11.43 -17.17
CA LYS A 74 5.52 -11.15 -18.20
C LYS A 74 4.50 -10.11 -17.72
N THR A 75 4.26 -10.06 -16.42
CA THR A 75 3.33 -9.11 -15.79
C THR A 75 4.07 -8.10 -14.93
N ALA A 76 3.43 -6.97 -14.65
CA ALA A 76 3.98 -5.97 -13.74
C ALA A 76 4.25 -6.55 -12.34
N TYR A 77 3.33 -7.37 -11.83
CA TYR A 77 3.50 -8.08 -10.55
C TYR A 77 4.73 -9.00 -10.55
N GLN A 78 4.98 -9.74 -11.64
CA GLN A 78 6.17 -10.59 -11.74
C GLN A 78 7.46 -9.78 -11.75
N LYS A 79 7.47 -8.63 -12.44
CA LYS A 79 8.63 -7.73 -12.49
C LYS A 79 8.90 -7.05 -11.15
N GLU A 80 7.85 -6.67 -10.44
CA GLU A 80 7.95 -6.15 -9.07
C GLU A 80 8.52 -7.20 -8.12
N ASN A 81 7.98 -8.42 -8.15
CA ASN A 81 8.50 -9.55 -7.37
C ASN A 81 9.96 -9.85 -7.69
N TYR A 82 10.33 -9.82 -8.97
CA TYR A 82 11.71 -9.98 -9.40
C TYR A 82 12.61 -8.88 -8.82
N SER A 83 12.16 -7.63 -8.87
CA SER A 83 12.89 -6.48 -8.33
C SER A 83 13.08 -6.60 -6.83
N ARG A 84 12.01 -6.91 -6.08
CA ARG A 84 12.08 -7.10 -4.62
C ARG A 84 13.04 -8.22 -4.24
N ASN A 85 13.06 -9.32 -5.00
CA ASN A 85 14.03 -10.39 -4.78
C ASN A 85 15.49 -9.97 -5.00
N GLN A 86 15.76 -8.87 -5.71
CA GLN A 86 17.12 -8.34 -5.85
C GLN A 86 17.65 -7.69 -4.56
N ILE A 87 16.80 -7.42 -3.56
CA ILE A 87 17.24 -7.00 -2.21
C ILE A 87 18.32 -7.96 -1.68
N ALA A 88 18.20 -9.26 -1.95
CA ALA A 88 19.17 -10.26 -1.52
C ALA A 88 20.62 -9.96 -1.97
N LYS A 89 20.82 -9.24 -3.08
CA LYS A 89 22.15 -8.83 -3.55
C LYS A 89 22.80 -7.75 -2.67
N GLY A 90 22.00 -6.92 -2.00
CA GLY A 90 22.49 -5.88 -1.08
C GLY A 90 22.74 -6.40 0.35
N LEU A 91 22.24 -7.59 0.69
CA LEU A 91 22.38 -8.21 2.02
C LEU A 91 23.75 -8.88 2.22
N THR A 92 24.83 -8.12 1.96
CA THR A 92 26.20 -8.62 2.09
C THR A 92 26.82 -8.21 3.42
N ARG A 93 27.76 -9.02 3.95
CA ARG A 93 28.52 -8.70 5.17
C ARG A 93 27.66 -8.49 6.42
N LEU A 94 26.57 -9.25 6.52
CA LEU A 94 25.62 -9.26 7.65
C LEU A 94 25.76 -10.52 8.49
N SER A 95 25.38 -10.42 9.76
CA SER A 95 25.21 -11.55 10.67
C SER A 95 23.86 -12.24 10.43
N GLN A 96 23.82 -13.54 10.66
CA GLN A 96 22.59 -14.35 10.66
C GLN A 96 21.55 -13.87 11.70
N THR A 97 21.98 -13.05 12.66
CA THR A 97 21.14 -12.43 13.70
C THR A 97 20.78 -10.97 13.42
N ASP A 98 21.19 -10.41 12.28
CA ASP A 98 20.76 -9.06 11.87
C ASP A 98 19.30 -9.08 11.43
N LEU A 99 18.60 -7.97 11.65
CA LEU A 99 17.19 -7.77 11.30
C LEU A 99 17.08 -7.21 9.89
N ILE A 100 16.25 -7.86 9.08
CA ILE A 100 15.93 -7.46 7.72
C ILE A 100 14.49 -6.96 7.71
N LEU A 101 14.32 -5.68 7.39
CA LEU A 101 13.04 -5.03 7.16
C LEU A 101 12.79 -5.00 5.65
N VAL A 102 11.79 -5.74 5.18
CA VAL A 102 11.38 -5.74 3.77
C VAL A 102 10.10 -4.90 3.64
N SER A 103 10.20 -3.80 2.91
CA SER A 103 9.22 -2.71 2.88
C SER A 103 9.03 -2.19 1.45
N ASP A 104 7.93 -1.48 1.23
CA ASP A 104 7.86 -0.50 0.15
C ASP A 104 8.35 0.88 0.65
N LEU A 105 8.72 1.78 -0.25
CA LEU A 105 9.35 3.06 0.11
C LEU A 105 8.38 3.95 0.92
N ASP A 106 7.11 3.96 0.51
CA ASP A 106 5.99 4.69 1.10
C ASP A 106 5.46 4.07 2.41
N GLU A 107 5.99 2.93 2.84
CA GLU A 107 5.64 2.27 4.09
C GLU A 107 6.66 2.59 5.18
N ILE A 108 6.50 3.72 5.87
CA ILE A 108 7.50 4.25 6.81
C ILE A 108 7.18 3.78 8.24
N PRO A 109 8.03 2.92 8.86
CA PRO A 109 7.83 2.50 10.25
C PRO A 109 8.14 3.63 11.24
N ARG A 110 7.56 3.55 12.44
CA ARG A 110 7.97 4.40 13.58
C ARG A 110 9.39 4.04 14.02
N PRO A 111 10.30 5.02 14.21
CA PRO A 111 11.65 4.77 14.75
C PRO A 111 11.61 4.02 16.08
N SER A 112 10.72 4.40 16.99
CA SER A 112 10.58 3.78 18.32
C SER A 112 10.18 2.31 18.27
N ILE A 113 9.50 1.86 17.21
CA ILE A 113 9.18 0.43 17.02
C ILE A 113 10.41 -0.31 16.52
N LEU A 114 11.15 0.27 15.58
CA LEU A 114 12.40 -0.30 15.08
C LEU A 114 13.46 -0.42 16.18
N GLU A 115 13.57 0.56 17.06
CA GLU A 115 14.48 0.53 18.21
C GLU A 115 14.14 -0.61 19.17
N LYS A 116 12.86 -0.80 19.49
CA LYS A 116 12.38 -1.91 20.32
C LYS A 116 12.71 -3.27 19.70
N LEU A 117 12.51 -3.40 18.38
CA LEU A 117 12.85 -4.64 17.66
C LEU A 117 14.36 -4.92 17.66
N LYS A 118 15.17 -3.89 17.44
CA LYS A 118 16.64 -3.97 17.37
C LYS A 118 17.25 -4.32 18.74
N SER A 119 16.76 -3.69 19.81
CA SER A 119 17.25 -3.88 21.18
C SER A 119 16.69 -5.11 21.91
N GLY A 120 15.53 -5.62 21.50
CA GLY A 120 14.88 -6.74 22.17
C GLY A 120 15.73 -8.04 22.16
N PRO A 121 15.94 -8.71 23.30
CA PRO A 121 16.85 -9.85 23.39
C PRO A 121 16.38 -11.08 22.58
N ASP A 122 15.06 -11.29 22.47
CA ASP A 122 14.47 -12.54 21.97
C ASP A 122 13.64 -12.38 20.69
N PHE A 123 14.09 -11.55 19.73
CA PHE A 123 13.39 -11.48 18.45
C PHE A 123 13.37 -12.86 17.78
N GLN A 124 12.18 -13.39 17.51
CA GLN A 124 11.96 -14.68 16.88
C GLN A 124 10.88 -14.61 15.79
N GLY A 125 11.03 -15.49 14.81
CA GLY A 125 10.11 -15.61 13.69
C GLY A 125 10.11 -14.38 12.79
N VAL A 126 8.90 -13.96 12.44
CA VAL A 126 8.60 -12.86 11.53
C VAL A 126 7.61 -11.94 12.23
N LYS A 127 7.80 -10.63 12.07
CA LYS A 127 6.84 -9.62 12.49
C LYS A 127 6.31 -8.86 11.28
N THR A 128 5.02 -8.53 11.28
CA THR A 128 4.39 -7.60 10.33
C THR A 128 4.05 -6.32 11.06
N LEU A 129 4.45 -5.19 10.49
CA LEU A 129 4.15 -3.87 11.00
C LEU A 129 2.82 -3.40 10.39
N GLU A 130 1.82 -3.17 11.24
CA GLU A 130 0.52 -2.63 10.83
C GLU A 130 0.58 -1.10 10.83
N LEU A 131 0.25 -0.49 9.70
CA LEU A 131 0.42 0.94 9.44
C LEU A 131 -0.93 1.63 9.29
N ASP A 132 -1.00 2.89 9.70
CA ASP A 132 -2.09 3.78 9.32
C ASP A 132 -1.99 4.11 7.82
N TYR A 133 -3.12 4.11 7.11
CA TYR A 133 -3.14 4.32 5.66
C TYR A 133 -3.51 5.76 5.26
N PHE A 134 -2.67 6.36 4.43
CA PHE A 134 -2.80 7.71 3.91
C PHE A 134 -2.71 7.70 2.38
N ASN A 135 -3.38 8.66 1.75
CA ASN A 135 -3.40 8.76 0.30
C ASN A 135 -3.25 10.22 -0.16
N PHE A 136 -2.50 10.49 -1.23
CA PHE A 136 -2.37 11.81 -1.88
C PHE A 136 -1.70 12.95 -1.09
N LYS A 137 -1.99 13.09 0.21
CA LYS A 137 -1.45 14.08 1.14
C LYS A 137 -1.02 13.38 2.42
N LEU A 138 0.01 13.91 3.07
CA LEU A 138 0.57 13.32 4.28
C LEU A 138 -0.47 13.20 5.39
N ASN A 139 -1.45 14.12 5.45
CA ASN A 139 -2.53 14.10 6.45
C ASN A 139 -3.87 13.57 5.98
N TYR A 140 -3.99 13.02 4.77
CA TYR A 140 -5.26 12.49 4.29
C TYR A 140 -5.37 11.00 4.57
N LYS A 141 -6.00 10.67 5.70
CA LYS A 141 -6.03 9.34 6.32
C LYS A 141 -7.33 8.60 6.04
N MET A 142 -7.26 7.29 5.88
CA MET A 142 -8.43 6.40 5.93
C MET A 142 -8.81 6.11 7.39
N PHE A 143 -10.07 6.37 7.76
CA PHE A 143 -10.63 6.11 9.09
C PHE A 143 -11.51 4.86 9.15
N HIS A 144 -12.01 4.41 7.99
CA HIS A 144 -12.82 3.21 7.88
C HIS A 144 -12.70 2.67 6.46
N GLY A 145 -12.77 1.35 6.31
CA GLY A 145 -12.59 0.68 5.03
C GLY A 145 -11.88 -0.66 5.20
N THR A 146 -11.65 -1.37 4.10
CA THR A 146 -10.95 -2.66 4.13
C THR A 146 -9.45 -2.53 4.38
N GLU A 147 -8.89 -1.34 4.13
CA GLU A 147 -7.44 -1.06 4.21
C GLU A 147 -7.09 -0.07 5.34
N VAL A 148 -8.03 0.19 6.26
CA VAL A 148 -7.84 1.17 7.36
C VAL A 148 -6.58 0.88 8.18
N LEU A 149 -6.27 -0.41 8.34
CA LEU A 149 -5.04 -0.90 8.94
C LEU A 149 -4.29 -1.71 7.89
N TRP A 150 -3.18 -1.15 7.42
CA TRP A 150 -2.42 -1.72 6.33
C TRP A 150 -1.39 -2.73 6.84
N PRO A 151 -1.41 -4.01 6.41
CA PRO A 151 -0.34 -4.95 6.71
C PRO A 151 0.90 -4.55 5.89
N GLY A 152 1.76 -3.75 6.52
CA GLY A 152 2.91 -3.13 5.89
C GLY A 152 4.17 -4.00 5.97
N PRO A 153 5.31 -3.41 6.34
CA PRO A 153 6.61 -4.05 6.25
C PRO A 153 6.69 -5.35 7.06
N THR A 154 7.52 -6.29 6.59
CA THR A 154 7.85 -7.49 7.35
C THR A 154 9.28 -7.43 7.87
N VAL A 155 9.47 -7.88 9.10
CA VAL A 155 10.77 -7.93 9.77
C VAL A 155 11.08 -9.37 10.14
N CYS A 156 12.29 -9.82 9.82
CA CYS A 156 12.79 -11.12 10.26
C CYS A 156 14.30 -11.05 10.55
N LEU A 157 14.85 -12.08 11.20
CA LEU A 157 16.30 -12.26 11.22
C LEU A 157 16.78 -12.76 9.85
N LEU A 158 18.00 -12.40 9.47
CA LEU A 158 18.57 -12.84 8.18
C LEU A 158 18.52 -14.36 8.00
N ARG A 159 18.79 -15.14 9.06
CA ARG A 159 18.69 -16.62 9.02
C ARG A 159 17.29 -17.16 8.69
N ASN A 160 16.26 -16.35 8.90
CA ASN A 160 14.86 -16.68 8.62
C ASN A 160 14.39 -16.12 7.27
N LEU A 161 15.22 -15.33 6.59
CA LEU A 161 14.87 -14.74 5.30
C LEU A 161 14.92 -15.83 4.23
N SER A 162 13.78 -16.10 3.59
CA SER A 162 13.70 -16.95 2.41
C SER A 162 14.09 -16.14 1.16
N THR A 163 13.12 -15.73 0.35
CA THR A 163 13.31 -14.66 -0.63
C THR A 163 12.66 -13.38 -0.11
N PRO A 164 13.16 -12.18 -0.43
CA PRO A 164 12.52 -10.93 -0.02
C PRO A 164 11.03 -10.86 -0.40
N GLN A 165 10.63 -11.31 -1.58
CA GLN A 165 9.22 -11.34 -1.97
C GLN A 165 8.40 -12.35 -1.17
N ALA A 166 8.93 -13.57 -0.98
CA ALA A 166 8.23 -14.55 -0.15
C ALA A 166 8.06 -14.01 1.28
N MET A 167 9.09 -13.34 1.79
CA MET A 167 9.04 -12.71 3.10
C MET A 167 8.01 -11.58 3.17
N ARG A 168 7.93 -10.76 2.12
CA ARG A 168 6.91 -9.71 2.00
C ARG A 168 5.51 -10.31 2.00
N ASN A 169 5.28 -11.40 1.27
CA ASN A 169 3.96 -12.05 1.15
C ASN A 169 3.44 -12.66 2.47
N VAL A 170 4.33 -12.99 3.41
CA VAL A 170 3.92 -13.49 4.74
C VAL A 170 3.08 -12.46 5.51
N ARG A 171 3.15 -11.17 5.16
CA ARG A 171 2.34 -10.12 5.81
C ARG A 171 0.86 -10.48 5.93
N TRP A 172 0.30 -11.13 4.90
CA TRP A 172 -1.14 -11.35 4.78
C TRP A 172 -1.65 -12.38 5.77
N THR A 173 -0.81 -13.34 6.14
CA THR A 173 -1.12 -14.38 7.14
C THR A 173 -0.60 -13.98 8.52
N ALA A 174 0.61 -13.42 8.61
CA ALA A 174 1.21 -13.00 9.87
C ALA A 174 0.49 -11.81 10.52
N ALA A 175 -0.15 -10.93 9.75
CA ALA A 175 -0.99 -9.87 10.33
C ALA A 175 -2.25 -10.42 11.01
N GLN A 176 -2.71 -11.62 10.64
CA GLN A 176 -3.88 -12.25 11.26
C GLN A 176 -3.56 -12.94 12.60
N VAL A 177 -2.28 -13.12 12.91
CA VAL A 177 -1.82 -13.76 14.15
C VAL A 177 -1.31 -12.68 15.11
N PRO A 178 -1.97 -12.46 16.27
CA PRO A 178 -1.60 -11.38 17.19
C PRO A 178 -0.13 -11.39 17.62
N ALA A 179 0.48 -12.56 17.82
CA ALA A 179 1.87 -12.67 18.25
C ALA A 179 2.90 -12.21 17.18
N THR A 180 2.51 -12.17 15.90
CA THR A 180 3.37 -11.75 14.79
C THR A 180 3.00 -10.37 14.25
N ARG A 181 1.92 -9.76 14.73
CA ARG A 181 1.51 -8.42 14.34
C ARG A 181 1.98 -7.38 15.36
N ILE A 182 2.49 -6.26 14.87
CA ILE A 182 2.80 -5.08 15.69
C ILE A 182 1.89 -3.96 15.21
N THR A 183 1.00 -3.51 16.09
CA THR A 183 0.03 -2.45 15.82
C THR A 183 0.63 -1.06 16.03
N ASP A 184 0.04 -0.02 15.44
CA ASP A 184 0.52 1.37 15.52
C ASP A 184 2.01 1.49 15.15
N ALA A 185 2.39 0.81 14.06
CA ALA A 185 3.80 0.60 13.73
C ALA A 185 4.37 1.62 12.74
N GLY A 186 3.54 2.53 12.22
CA GLY A 186 3.97 3.57 11.28
C GLY A 186 2.86 3.97 10.31
N TRP A 187 3.27 4.42 9.13
CA TRP A 187 2.41 5.11 8.18
C TRP A 187 2.66 4.60 6.77
N HIS A 188 1.59 4.38 6.02
CA HIS A 188 1.64 4.07 4.60
C HIS A 188 1.16 5.28 3.79
N PHE A 189 2.08 5.92 3.09
CA PHE A 189 1.91 7.20 2.39
C PHE A 189 1.72 7.01 0.88
N SER A 190 0.61 6.41 0.49
CA SER A 190 0.42 6.01 -0.90
C SER A 190 0.07 7.17 -1.83
N PHE A 191 0.66 7.17 -3.03
CA PHE A 191 0.43 8.18 -4.07
C PHE A 191 0.70 9.64 -3.63
N ILE A 192 1.70 9.86 -2.78
CA ILE A 192 2.13 11.21 -2.39
C ILE A 192 3.18 11.74 -3.39
N THR A 193 3.01 12.99 -3.84
CA THR A 193 3.97 13.69 -4.72
C THR A 193 3.74 15.20 -4.64
N ALA A 194 4.82 16.01 -4.70
CA ALA A 194 4.73 17.47 -4.71
C ALA A 194 4.48 18.00 -6.14
N HIS A 195 5.00 17.31 -7.15
CA HIS A 195 4.96 17.71 -8.55
C HIS A 195 3.75 17.08 -9.23
N ALA A 196 2.63 17.79 -9.20
CA ALA A 196 1.36 17.35 -9.75
C ALA A 196 1.42 16.99 -11.26
N ASP A 197 1.74 15.74 -11.56
CA ASP A 197 1.00 14.94 -12.52
C ASP A 197 0.97 13.46 -12.08
N LEU A 198 0.13 13.15 -11.10
CA LEU A 198 -0.17 11.77 -10.73
C LEU A 198 -0.70 10.96 -11.92
N THR A 199 -1.13 11.59 -13.02
CA THR A 199 -1.64 10.89 -14.22
C THR A 199 -0.65 9.88 -14.76
N GLU A 200 0.67 10.12 -14.78
CA GLU A 200 1.61 9.11 -15.30
C GLU A 200 1.76 7.90 -14.36
N LYS A 201 1.86 8.14 -13.05
CA LYS A 201 1.96 7.08 -12.02
C LYS A 201 0.66 6.28 -11.90
N LEU A 202 -0.48 6.99 -11.95
CA LEU A 202 -1.81 6.41 -11.98
C LEU A 202 -2.05 5.68 -13.30
N ALA A 203 -1.60 6.19 -14.46
CA ALA A 203 -1.68 5.50 -15.75
C ALA A 203 -0.85 4.22 -15.74
N ASP A 204 0.37 4.26 -15.21
CA ASP A 204 1.20 3.06 -15.05
C ASP A 204 0.56 2.04 -14.09
N TYR A 205 -0.30 2.46 -13.17
CA TYR A 205 -1.07 1.56 -12.30
C TYR A 205 -2.35 1.04 -12.98
N ILE A 206 -3.13 1.92 -13.61
CA ILE A 206 -4.33 1.62 -14.42
C ILE A 206 -4.01 0.61 -15.52
N HIS A 207 -2.83 0.71 -16.15
CA HIS A 207 -2.39 -0.26 -17.14
C HIS A 207 -2.00 -1.64 -16.55
N ARG A 208 -1.76 -1.75 -15.23
CA ARG A 208 -1.48 -3.04 -14.54
C ARG A 208 -2.75 -3.82 -14.29
N GLU A 209 -3.81 -3.14 -13.85
CA GLU A 209 -5.12 -3.73 -13.63
C GLU A 209 -6.01 -3.46 -14.84
N LYS A 210 -6.01 -4.35 -15.83
CA LYS A 210 -6.89 -4.24 -17.03
C LYS A 210 -8.39 -4.08 -16.70
N GLU A 211 -8.80 -4.31 -15.44
CA GLU A 211 -10.16 -4.07 -14.94
C GLU A 211 -10.37 -2.69 -14.27
N VAL A 212 -9.32 -1.94 -13.91
CA VAL A 212 -9.43 -0.55 -13.44
C VAL A 212 -9.50 0.38 -14.65
N LEU A 213 -10.53 0.20 -15.47
CA LEU A 213 -10.92 1.17 -16.48
C LEU A 213 -11.74 2.27 -15.81
N SER A 214 -11.32 3.53 -16.01
CA SER A 214 -12.07 4.79 -15.86
C SER A 214 -11.99 5.60 -14.55
N ARG A 215 -10.78 6.00 -14.11
CA ARG A 215 -10.66 7.33 -13.47
C ARG A 215 -9.62 8.18 -14.18
N THR A 216 -10.12 9.12 -14.96
CA THR A 216 -9.40 10.33 -15.39
C THR A 216 -9.57 11.48 -14.39
N GLU A 217 -10.24 11.22 -13.26
CA GLU A 217 -10.51 12.25 -12.24
C GLU A 217 -9.20 12.71 -11.59
N LYS A 218 -9.04 14.03 -11.51
CA LYS A 218 -7.87 14.65 -10.90
C LYS A 218 -7.88 14.40 -9.40
N VAL A 219 -6.70 14.26 -8.80
CA VAL A 219 -6.52 14.01 -7.36
C VAL A 219 -7.18 15.08 -6.48
N ALA A 220 -7.19 16.34 -6.91
CA ALA A 220 -7.92 17.39 -6.21
C ALA A 220 -9.43 17.13 -6.13
N GLU A 221 -10.02 16.51 -7.16
CA GLU A 221 -11.44 16.17 -7.18
C GLU A 221 -11.75 14.98 -6.26
N LEU A 222 -10.88 13.96 -6.27
CA LEU A 222 -10.89 12.83 -5.35
C LEU A 222 -10.91 13.30 -3.87
N ILE A 223 -9.96 14.15 -3.50
CA ILE A 223 -9.86 14.72 -2.16
C ILE A 223 -11.12 15.53 -1.82
N ARG A 224 -11.61 16.36 -2.76
CA ARG A 224 -12.83 17.15 -2.57
C ARG A 224 -14.07 16.27 -2.32
N LYS A 225 -14.15 15.11 -2.97
CA LYS A 225 -15.22 14.11 -2.78
C LYS A 225 -15.04 13.27 -1.52
N ARG A 226 -13.90 13.38 -0.81
CA ARG A 226 -13.50 12.52 0.31
C ARG A 226 -13.34 11.06 -0.08
N GLU A 227 -12.74 10.83 -1.25
CA GLU A 227 -12.46 9.51 -1.80
C GLU A 227 -10.94 9.26 -1.90
N GLY A 228 -10.57 7.98 -1.82
CA GLY A 228 -9.26 7.44 -2.18
C GLY A 228 -9.24 6.90 -3.61
N PHE A 229 -8.05 6.52 -4.08
CA PHE A 229 -7.88 6.05 -5.47
C PHE A 229 -8.73 4.81 -5.81
N PHE A 230 -8.82 3.83 -4.89
CA PHE A 230 -9.54 2.56 -5.08
C PHE A 230 -10.99 2.55 -4.61
N ASP A 231 -11.53 3.67 -4.12
CA ASP A 231 -12.84 3.71 -3.47
C ASP A 231 -14.01 3.35 -4.40
N HIS A 232 -13.83 3.47 -5.72
CA HIS A 232 -14.82 3.03 -6.70
C HIS A 232 -15.11 1.51 -6.62
N LEU A 233 -14.17 0.73 -6.11
CA LEU A 233 -14.33 -0.71 -5.83
C LEU A 233 -14.83 -0.97 -4.40
N GLN A 234 -14.73 0.02 -3.51
CA GLN A 234 -14.91 -0.12 -2.06
C GLN A 234 -15.72 1.07 -1.49
N PRO A 235 -17.05 1.10 -1.69
CA PRO A 235 -17.89 2.25 -1.34
C PRO A 235 -18.05 2.51 0.18
N GLY A 236 -17.45 1.66 1.02
CA GLY A 236 -17.46 1.78 2.47
C GLY A 236 -16.31 2.63 3.02
N ASN A 237 -15.33 3.02 2.21
CA ASN A 237 -14.17 3.73 2.70
C ASN A 237 -14.54 5.15 3.18
N VAL A 238 -13.89 5.59 4.25
CA VAL A 238 -14.04 6.93 4.82
C VAL A 238 -12.69 7.56 5.00
N TRP A 239 -12.51 8.71 4.37
CA TRP A 239 -11.29 9.50 4.44
C TRP A 239 -11.51 10.83 5.16
N GLY A 240 -10.44 11.34 5.76
CA GLY A 240 -10.44 12.63 6.44
C GLY A 240 -9.03 13.18 6.63
N PHE A 241 -8.96 14.45 7.05
CA PHE A 241 -7.70 15.09 7.39
C PHE A 241 -7.40 14.92 8.88
N VAL A 242 -6.15 14.60 9.21
CA VAL A 242 -5.64 14.55 10.59
C VAL A 242 -4.81 15.78 10.93
N ALA A 243 -4.70 16.09 12.22
CA ALA A 243 -3.79 17.10 12.73
C ALA A 243 -2.35 16.60 12.74
N LEU A 244 -1.40 17.53 12.79
CA LEU A 244 0.03 17.19 12.90
C LEU A 244 0.32 16.39 14.17
N SER A 245 -0.32 16.72 15.29
CA SER A 245 -0.16 15.98 16.54
C SER A 245 -0.68 14.53 16.51
N ASP A 246 -1.51 14.16 15.53
CA ASP A 246 -2.04 12.80 15.43
C ASP A 246 -0.99 11.78 14.99
N PHE A 247 0.12 12.25 14.39
CA PHE A 247 1.26 11.39 14.05
C PHE A 247 1.93 10.85 15.31
N ARG A 248 1.95 11.60 16.42
CA ARG A 248 2.56 11.20 17.69
C ARG A 248 4.03 10.82 17.51
N CYS A 249 4.75 11.62 16.73
CA CYS A 249 6.15 11.44 16.39
C CYS A 249 6.76 12.79 16.02
N GLU A 250 7.32 13.48 16.99
CA GLU A 250 7.88 14.84 16.82
C GLU A 250 8.86 14.95 15.65
N ALA A 251 9.70 13.92 15.44
CA ALA A 251 10.63 13.89 14.32
C ALA A 251 9.90 13.90 12.96
N LEU A 252 8.85 13.07 12.79
CA LEU A 252 8.06 13.09 11.56
C LEU A 252 7.24 14.38 11.44
N GLU A 253 6.67 14.86 12.55
CA GLU A 253 5.90 16.11 12.59
C GLU A 253 6.74 17.31 12.11
N GLY A 254 7.99 17.40 12.57
CA GLY A 254 8.96 18.39 12.09
C GLY A 254 9.27 18.25 10.61
N LEU A 255 9.52 17.01 10.14
CA LEU A 255 9.79 16.75 8.72
C LEU A 255 8.63 17.15 7.83
N ILE A 256 7.40 16.84 8.21
CA ILE A 256 6.19 17.16 7.42
C ILE A 256 6.10 18.67 7.13
N LEU A 257 6.47 19.52 8.09
CA LEU A 257 6.43 20.98 7.94
C LEU A 257 7.40 21.51 6.87
N GLU A 258 8.44 20.74 6.53
CA GLU A 258 9.39 21.09 5.47
C GLU A 258 8.87 20.76 4.07
N TYR A 259 7.76 20.01 3.96
CA TYR A 259 7.11 19.65 2.69
C TYR A 259 5.66 20.17 2.63
N PRO A 260 5.45 21.50 2.60
CA PRO A 260 4.11 22.09 2.63
C PRO A 260 3.23 21.66 1.44
N ASP A 261 3.82 21.35 0.29
CA ASP A 261 3.10 20.88 -0.90
C ASP A 261 2.49 19.48 -0.71
N LEU A 262 2.98 18.70 0.24
CA LEU A 262 2.48 17.37 0.57
C LEU A 262 1.42 17.40 1.69
N TRP A 263 1.21 18.55 2.31
CA TRP A 263 0.26 18.75 3.40
C TRP A 263 -1.00 19.47 2.91
N ASP A 264 -2.16 19.16 3.49
CA ASP A 264 -3.37 19.97 3.33
C ASP A 264 -3.63 20.78 4.60
N ALA A 265 -3.47 22.10 4.51
CA ALA A 265 -3.68 23.02 5.64
C ALA A 265 -5.16 23.34 5.91
N GLY A 266 -6.09 22.63 5.27
CA GLY A 266 -7.52 22.79 5.45
C GLY A 266 -8.04 22.29 6.79
N VAL A 267 -9.35 22.08 6.85
CA VAL A 267 -10.05 21.68 8.08
C VAL A 267 -9.73 20.23 8.44
N VAL A 268 -9.13 20.05 9.62
CA VAL A 268 -8.94 18.74 10.26
C VAL A 268 -10.31 18.17 10.65
N ASP A 269 -10.51 16.89 10.35
CA ASP A 269 -11.75 16.19 10.68
C ASP A 269 -11.68 15.64 12.12
N ASP A 270 -12.51 16.19 13.01
CA ASP A 270 -12.68 15.68 14.37
C ASP A 270 -13.39 14.31 14.42
N ALA A 271 -13.29 13.65 15.57
CA ALA A 271 -13.86 12.33 15.79
C ALA A 271 -15.38 12.26 15.56
N SER A 272 -16.13 13.32 15.88
CA SER A 272 -17.59 13.35 15.70
C SER A 272 -17.96 13.43 14.20
N MET A 273 -17.23 14.24 13.43
CA MET A 273 -17.39 14.34 11.99
C MET A 273 -17.07 13.01 11.31
N ILE A 274 -15.99 12.34 11.73
CA ILE A 274 -15.61 11.02 11.23
C ILE A 274 -16.69 9.97 11.57
N GLU A 275 -17.19 9.93 12.81
CA GLU A 275 -18.23 8.98 13.22
C GLU A 275 -19.50 9.13 12.36
N VAL A 276 -19.93 10.37 12.08
CA VAL A 276 -21.07 10.63 11.20
C VAL A 276 -20.81 10.14 9.77
N LYS A 277 -19.60 10.34 9.25
CA LYS A 277 -19.23 9.83 7.91
C LYS A 277 -19.23 8.31 7.85
N ILE A 278 -18.70 7.63 8.89
CA ILE A 278 -18.72 6.16 8.99
C ILE A 278 -20.15 5.63 8.99
N LYS A 279 -21.04 6.20 9.83
CA LYS A 279 -22.46 5.80 9.85
C LYS A 279 -23.10 5.93 8.46
N ARG A 280 -22.85 7.04 7.76
CA ARG A 280 -23.36 7.25 6.39
C ARG A 280 -22.78 6.26 5.38
N ALA A 281 -21.49 5.95 5.47
CA ALA A 281 -20.85 4.96 4.59
C ALA A 281 -21.44 3.57 4.79
N MET A 282 -21.61 3.15 6.06
CA MET A 282 -22.24 1.86 6.38
C MET A 282 -23.68 1.77 5.86
N LEU A 283 -24.48 2.83 5.98
CA LEU A 283 -25.84 2.86 5.43
C LEU A 283 -25.84 2.65 3.92
N ARG A 284 -24.95 3.33 3.17
CA ARG A 284 -24.83 3.15 1.71
C ARG A 284 -24.42 1.72 1.35
N VAL A 285 -23.48 1.13 2.09
CA VAL A 285 -23.08 -0.28 1.89
C VAL A 285 -24.28 -1.21 2.11
N CYS A 286 -25.03 -1.04 3.20
CA CYS A 286 -26.23 -1.82 3.47
C CYS A 286 -27.29 -1.67 2.37
N GLU A 287 -27.55 -0.45 1.89
CA GLU A 287 -28.49 -0.18 0.80
C GLU A 287 -28.05 -0.84 -0.51
N ASN A 288 -26.76 -0.80 -0.83
CA ASN A 288 -26.18 -1.44 -2.00
C ASN A 288 -26.31 -2.97 -1.92
N GLU A 289 -25.96 -3.58 -0.79
CA GLU A 289 -26.12 -5.03 -0.60
C GLU A 289 -27.58 -5.46 -0.64
N ARG A 290 -28.48 -4.71 -0.01
CA ARG A 290 -29.92 -4.92 -0.12
C ARG A 290 -30.38 -4.87 -1.59
N SER A 291 -29.92 -3.87 -2.35
CA SER A 291 -30.25 -3.71 -3.77
C SER A 291 -29.71 -4.86 -4.63
N LYS A 292 -28.51 -5.38 -4.33
CA LYS A 292 -27.95 -6.57 -5.01
C LYS A 292 -28.76 -7.82 -4.71
N ILE A 293 -29.16 -8.02 -3.46
CA ILE A 293 -30.01 -9.16 -3.04
C ILE A 293 -31.35 -9.09 -3.77
N LEU A 294 -32.02 -7.94 -3.75
CA LEU A 294 -33.32 -7.75 -4.43
C LEU A 294 -33.23 -8.03 -5.93
N ARG A 295 -32.18 -7.55 -6.61
CA ARG A 295 -31.94 -7.85 -8.03
C ARG A 295 -31.73 -9.34 -8.29
N ARG A 296 -30.99 -10.04 -7.42
CA ARG A 296 -30.79 -11.50 -7.53
C ARG A 296 -32.10 -12.26 -7.34
N CYS A 297 -32.94 -11.84 -6.38
CA CYS A 297 -34.27 -12.42 -6.16
C CYS A 297 -35.16 -12.24 -7.40
N GLN A 298 -35.25 -11.01 -7.95
CA GLN A 298 -36.00 -10.74 -9.18
C GLN A 298 -35.50 -11.57 -10.38
N LEU A 299 -34.18 -11.70 -10.55
CA LEU A 299 -33.60 -12.58 -11.58
C LEU A 299 -33.97 -14.05 -11.37
N GLY A 300 -34.07 -14.52 -10.12
CA GLY A 300 -34.54 -15.87 -9.78
C GLY A 300 -36.01 -16.09 -10.16
N GLU A 301 -36.87 -15.12 -9.91
CA GLU A 301 -38.28 -15.14 -10.32
C GLU A 301 -38.42 -15.13 -11.84
N LEU A 302 -37.68 -14.25 -12.54
CA LEU A 302 -37.62 -14.19 -14.00
C LEU A 302 -37.13 -15.51 -14.63
N ARG A 303 -36.10 -16.14 -14.05
CA ARG A 303 -35.62 -17.46 -14.51
C ARG A 303 -36.68 -18.55 -14.32
N SER A 304 -37.38 -18.55 -13.19
CA SER A 304 -38.47 -19.49 -12.90
C SER A 304 -39.64 -19.31 -13.88
N GLU A 305 -40.02 -18.06 -14.17
CA GLU A 305 -41.06 -17.74 -15.15
C GLU A 305 -40.66 -18.14 -16.58
N LEU A 306 -39.42 -17.86 -16.98
CA LEU A 306 -38.90 -18.30 -18.27
C LEU A 306 -38.91 -19.83 -18.40
N ALA A 307 -38.47 -20.54 -17.36
CA ALA A 307 -38.50 -22.00 -17.33
C ALA A 307 -39.93 -22.55 -17.46
N ARG A 308 -40.91 -21.96 -16.75
CA ARG A 308 -42.34 -22.31 -16.89
C ARG A 308 -42.85 -22.08 -18.31
N ARG A 309 -42.51 -20.95 -18.94
CA ARG A 309 -42.92 -20.64 -20.32
C ARG A 309 -42.28 -21.56 -21.34
N VAL A 310 -40.99 -21.87 -21.19
CA VAL A 310 -40.27 -22.82 -22.06
C VAL A 310 -40.87 -24.22 -21.91
N TRP A 311 -41.11 -24.68 -20.67
CA TRP A 311 -41.74 -25.98 -20.42
C TRP A 311 -43.17 -26.03 -20.95
N GLY A 312 -43.95 -24.96 -20.78
CA GLY A 312 -45.27 -24.79 -21.37
C GLY A 312 -45.25 -24.93 -22.90
N ARG A 313 -44.35 -24.24 -23.59
CA ARG A 313 -44.19 -24.35 -25.05
C ARG A 313 -43.70 -25.75 -25.48
N LEU A 314 -42.75 -26.34 -24.77
CA LEU A 314 -42.25 -27.70 -25.05
C LEU A 314 -43.34 -28.76 -24.85
N SER A 315 -44.18 -28.63 -23.83
CA SER A 315 -45.31 -29.53 -23.59
C SER A 315 -46.41 -29.39 -24.65
N LEU A 316 -46.69 -28.17 -25.12
CA LEU A 316 -47.60 -27.93 -26.25
C LEU A 316 -47.04 -28.50 -27.56
N LEU A 317 -45.74 -28.33 -27.82
CA LEU A 317 -45.06 -28.95 -28.96
C LEU A 317 -45.10 -30.47 -28.87
N ARG A 318 -44.85 -31.07 -27.70
CA ARG A 318 -44.98 -32.53 -27.51
C ARG A 318 -46.40 -33.04 -27.76
N ARG A 319 -47.43 -32.28 -27.38
CA ARG A 319 -48.83 -32.63 -27.67
C ARG A 319 -49.18 -32.45 -29.15
N ALA A 320 -48.65 -31.42 -29.80
CA ALA A 320 -48.85 -31.17 -31.23
C ALA A 320 -48.09 -32.18 -32.13
N VAL A 321 -46.97 -32.70 -31.64
CA VAL A 321 -46.14 -33.71 -32.29
C VAL A 321 -46.53 -35.13 -31.83
N GLY A 322 -47.65 -35.29 -31.11
CA GLY A 322 -48.15 -36.57 -30.66
C GLY A 322 -48.26 -37.61 -31.78
N ARG A 323 -47.21 -38.43 -31.91
CA ARG A 323 -47.27 -39.83 -31.51
C ARG A 323 -47.14 -39.92 -30.00
#